data_AF-S0NI94-F1
#
_entry.id   AF-S0NI94-F1
#
_cell.length_a   1.000
_cell.length_b   1.000
_cell.length_c   1.000
_cell.angle_alpha   90.00
_cell.angle_beta   90.00
_cell.angle_gamma   90.00
#
_symmetry.space_group_name_H-M   'P 1'
#
loop_
_entity.id
_entity.type
_entity.pdbx_description
1 polymer ?
#
loop_
_entity_poly.entity_id
_entity_poly.type
_entity_poly.pdbx_seq_one_letter_code
_entity_poly.pdbx_strand_id
1 'polypeptide(L)'
;MKVDRLEFKKVVNDAAHLRFNYSQMRIADDSADIREDEIEYLIDNNIHHRVMENSKRSLFGDKVTINPTVEKDYLLLKKYTEYFR
;
A
#
# COMPACT_ATOMS: atom_id res chain seq x y z
N MET A 1 -4.79 -8.23 11.49
CA MET A 1 -5.80 -8.36 10.41
C MET A 1 -5.43 -9.54 9.53
N LYS A 2 -6.41 -10.25 8.96
CA LYS A 2 -6.14 -11.32 7.99
C LYS A 2 -6.68 -10.90 6.62
N VAL A 3 -5.85 -11.03 5.59
CA VAL A 3 -6.20 -10.66 4.23
C VAL A 3 -5.87 -11.80 3.27
N ASP A 4 -6.48 -11.76 2.09
CA ASP A 4 -6.13 -12.70 1.02
C ASP A 4 -4.68 -12.52 0.56
N ARG A 5 -4.00 -13.61 0.26
CA ARG A 5 -2.58 -13.61 -0.13
C ARG A 5 -2.37 -12.95 -1.49
N LEU A 6 -3.29 -13.14 -2.43
CA LEU A 6 -3.21 -12.52 -3.75
C LEU A 6 -3.46 -11.02 -3.64
N GLU A 7 -4.47 -10.61 -2.87
CA GLU A 7 -4.73 -9.21 -2.55
C GLU A 7 -3.50 -8.56 -1.89
N PHE A 8 -2.93 -9.18 -0.87
CA PHE A 8 -1.75 -8.68 -0.17
C PHE A 8 -0.57 -8.47 -1.13
N LYS A 9 -0.26 -9.49 -1.95
CA LYS A 9 0.82 -9.40 -2.94
C LYS A 9 0.57 -8.26 -3.92
N LYS A 10 -0.67 -8.10 -4.38
CA LYS A 10 -1.04 -7.05 -5.32
C LYS A 10 -0.83 -5.67 -4.71
N VAL A 11 -1.38 -5.41 -3.52
CA VAL A 11 -1.21 -4.12 -2.81
C VAL A 11 0.26 -3.78 -2.63
N VAL A 12 1.07 -4.73 -2.15
CA VAL A 12 2.51 -4.49 -1.92
C VAL A 12 3.28 -4.26 -3.22
N ASN A 13 2.97 -5.01 -4.29
CA ASN A 13 3.62 -4.83 -5.58
C ASN A 13 3.23 -3.52 -6.24
N ASP A 14 1.94 -3.18 -6.25
CA ASP A 14 1.43 -1.93 -6.82
C ASP A 14 2.01 -0.72 -6.05
N ALA A 15 2.22 -0.87 -4.73
CA ALA A 15 2.86 0.16 -3.90
C ALA A 15 4.31 0.48 -4.29
N ALA A 16 5.04 -0.46 -4.90
CA ALA A 16 6.39 -0.20 -5.41
C ALA A 16 6.39 0.83 -6.55
N HIS A 17 5.25 1.00 -7.23
CA HIS A 17 5.06 1.97 -8.30
C HIS A 17 4.38 3.28 -7.83
N LEU A 18 4.07 3.40 -6.53
CA LEU A 18 3.30 4.52 -5.99
C LEU A 18 3.98 5.88 -6.24
N ARG A 19 5.31 5.95 -6.10
CA ARG A 19 6.08 7.18 -6.39
C ARG A 19 5.96 7.62 -7.84
N PHE A 20 6.03 6.66 -8.77
CA PHE A 20 5.88 6.95 -10.19
C PHE A 20 4.47 7.43 -10.49
N ASN A 21 3.44 6.70 -10.05
CA ASN A 21 2.03 7.04 -10.30
C ASN A 21 1.66 8.42 -9.73
N TYR A 22 2.10 8.71 -8.51
CA TYR A 22 1.90 10.01 -7.88
C TYR A 22 2.53 11.14 -8.71
N SER A 23 3.76 10.93 -9.20
CA SER A 23 4.43 11.95 -10.04
C SER A 23 3.70 12.21 -11.36
N GLN A 24 3.16 11.16 -12.00
CA GLN A 24 2.40 11.31 -13.25
C GLN A 24 1.08 12.03 -13.01
N MET A 25 0.39 11.74 -11.90
CA MET A 25 -0.86 12.40 -11.54
C MET A 25 -0.67 13.90 -11.31
N ARG A 26 0.36 14.32 -10.55
CA ARG A 26 0.67 15.74 -10.33
C ARG A 26 0.97 16.51 -11.62
N ILE A 27 1.47 15.83 -12.65
CA ILE A 27 1.72 16.43 -13.97
C ILE A 27 0.42 16.54 -14.78
N ALA A 28 -0.49 15.56 -14.64
CA ALA A 28 -1.68 15.43 -15.46
C ALA A 28 -2.91 16.16 -14.92
N ASP A 29 -3.08 16.24 -13.60
CA ASP A 29 -4.28 16.78 -12.96
C ASP A 29 -3.99 17.32 -11.55
N ASP A 30 -3.86 18.65 -11.46
CA ASP A 30 -3.63 19.39 -10.21
C ASP A 30 -4.92 19.58 -9.39
N SER A 31 -6.06 19.05 -9.87
CA SER A 31 -7.38 19.18 -9.22
C SER A 31 -7.84 17.93 -8.46
N ALA A 32 -7.04 16.86 -8.46
CA ALA A 32 -7.34 15.63 -7.76
C ALA A 32 -7.43 15.86 -6.23
N ASP A 33 -8.59 15.56 -5.64
CA ASP A 33 -8.82 15.60 -4.19
C ASP A 33 -8.18 14.38 -3.49
N ILE A 34 -6.85 14.34 -3.53
CA ILE A 34 -6.02 13.36 -2.82
C ILE A 34 -5.23 14.04 -1.72
N ARG A 35 -5.05 13.33 -0.60
CA ARG A 35 -4.23 13.84 0.48
C ARG A 35 -2.76 13.51 0.21
N GLU A 36 -2.05 14.48 -0.37
CA GLU A 36 -0.63 14.36 -0.73
C GLU A 36 0.25 13.91 0.45
N ASP A 37 -0.05 14.41 1.65
CA ASP A 37 0.65 14.06 2.90
C ASP A 37 0.62 12.56 3.20
N GLU A 38 -0.51 11.88 2.95
CA GLU A 38 -0.63 10.43 3.13
C GLU A 38 0.24 9.67 2.12
N ILE A 39 0.27 10.12 0.87
CA ILE A 39 1.03 9.47 -0.20
C ILE A 39 2.53 9.65 0.04
N GLU A 40 2.95 10.87 0.38
CA GLU A 40 4.34 11.18 0.74
C GLU A 40 4.77 10.38 1.97
N TYR A 41 3.93 10.29 3.00
CA TYR A 41 4.17 9.42 4.15
C TYR A 41 4.42 7.97 3.74
N LEU A 42 3.56 7.39 2.89
CA LEU A 42 3.70 6.01 2.41
C LEU A 42 5.02 5.78 1.66
N ILE A 43 5.36 6.72 0.79
CA ILE A 43 6.53 6.65 -0.09
C ILE A 43 7.83 6.85 0.70
N ASP A 44 7.92 7.92 1.48
CA ASP A 44 9.18 8.34 2.11
C ASP A 44 9.53 7.49 3.32
N ASN A 45 8.53 6.90 3.99
CA ASN A 45 8.74 5.95 5.08
C ASN A 45 8.80 4.50 4.60
N ASN A 46 8.80 4.27 3.28
CA ASN A 46 8.89 2.95 2.67
C ASN A 46 7.88 1.94 3.25
N ILE A 47 6.64 2.39 3.45
CA ILE A 47 5.64 1.70 4.28
C ILE A 47 5.32 0.29 3.73
N HIS A 48 5.40 0.08 2.42
CA HIS A 48 5.17 -1.25 1.84
C HIS A 48 6.19 -2.29 2.32
N HIS A 49 7.47 -1.93 2.48
CA HIS A 49 8.47 -2.82 3.08
C HIS A 49 8.17 -3.09 4.55
N ARG A 50 7.82 -2.05 5.33
CA ARG A 50 7.46 -2.20 6.74
C ARG A 50 6.28 -3.16 6.93
N VAL A 51 5.26 -3.02 6.08
CA VAL A 51 4.08 -3.91 6.06
C VAL A 51 4.48 -5.33 5.67
N MET A 52 5.36 -5.53 4.69
CA MET A 52 5.88 -6.85 4.34
C MET A 52 6.60 -7.54 5.51
N GLU A 53 7.50 -6.83 6.19
CA GLU A 53 8.28 -7.36 7.32
C GLU A 53 7.40 -7.69 8.53
N ASN A 54 6.33 -6.93 8.73
CA ASN A 54 5.37 -7.12 9.81
C ASN A 54 4.17 -7.99 9.42
N SER A 55 4.30 -8.76 8.34
CA SER A 55 3.27 -9.69 7.88
C SER A 55 3.78 -11.13 7.92
N LYS A 56 2.92 -12.05 8.38
CA LYS A 56 3.20 -13.48 8.43
C LYS A 56 2.33 -14.21 7.43
N ARG A 57 2.97 -14.95 6.53
CA ARG A 57 2.27 -15.86 5.60
C ARG A 57 1.85 -17.10 6.38
N SER A 58 0.59 -17.52 6.20
CA SER A 58 0.19 -18.85 6.67
C SER A 58 0.91 -19.92 5.86
N LEU A 59 1.44 -20.95 6.52
CA LEU A 59 2.12 -22.07 5.85
C LEU A 59 1.16 -22.96 5.04
N PHE A 60 -0.12 -22.99 5.42
CA PHE A 60 -1.13 -23.87 4.84
C PHE A 60 -2.41 -23.13 4.43
N GLY A 61 -2.31 -21.84 4.08
CA GLY A 61 -3.48 -21.03 3.75
C GLY A 61 -3.24 -19.99 2.68
N ASP A 62 -4.34 -19.55 2.08
CA ASP A 62 -4.46 -18.43 1.15
C ASP A 62 -4.45 -17.08 1.88
N LYS A 63 -4.16 -17.03 3.18
CA LYS A 63 -4.20 -15.81 4.00
C LYS A 63 -2.82 -15.33 4.46
N VAL A 64 -2.70 -14.01 4.56
CA VAL A 64 -1.60 -13.30 5.20
C VAL A 64 -2.13 -12.64 6.47
N THR A 65 -1.42 -12.82 7.59
CA THR A 65 -1.72 -12.14 8.84
C THR A 65 -0.83 -10.91 8.97
N ILE A 66 -1.44 -9.73 9.02
CA ILE A 66 -0.78 -8.44 9.20
C ILE A 66 -0.78 -8.10 10.69
N ASN A 67 0.38 -7.70 11.22
CA ASN A 67 0.52 -7.25 12.60
C ASN A 67 -0.33 -6.00 12.86
N PRO A 68 -1.08 -5.93 13.97
CA PRO A 68 -1.84 -4.75 14.38
C PRO A 68 -1.10 -3.41 14.27
N THR A 69 0.22 -3.39 14.50
CA THR A 69 1.04 -2.18 14.44
C THR A 69 1.12 -1.53 13.06
N VAL A 70 0.84 -2.28 11.99
CA VAL A 70 0.92 -1.82 10.59
C VAL A 70 -0.40 -2.02 9.82
N GLU A 71 -1.51 -2.28 10.53
CA GLU A 71 -2.81 -2.47 9.87
C GLU A 71 -3.30 -1.20 9.18
N LYS A 72 -3.20 -0.06 9.85
CA LYS A 72 -3.58 1.25 9.28
C LYS A 72 -2.72 1.58 8.06
N ASP A 73 -1.42 1.35 8.18
CA ASP A 73 -0.44 1.51 7.10
C ASP A 73 -0.82 0.66 5.86
N TYR A 74 -1.21 -0.61 6.06
CA TYR A 74 -1.67 -1.46 4.97
C TYR A 74 -2.97 -0.96 4.33
N LEU A 75 -3.95 -0.53 5.12
CA LEU A 75 -5.21 -0.01 4.59
C LEU A 75 -4.98 1.27 3.77
N LEU A 76 -4.03 2.10 4.20
CA LEU A 76 -3.64 3.31 3.48
C LEU A 76 -2.94 2.98 2.16
N LEU A 77 -2.02 2.00 2.17
CA LEU A 77 -1.43 1.47 0.93
C LEU A 77 -2.50 0.96 -0.02
N LYS A 78 -3.46 0.18 0.48
CA LYS A 78 -4.55 -0.36 -0.32
C LYS A 78 -5.37 0.75 -0.98
N LYS A 79 -5.78 1.77 -0.20
CA LYS A 79 -6.52 2.94 -0.72
C LYS A 79 -5.83 3.55 -1.94
N TYR A 80 -4.54 3.87 -1.83
CA TYR A 80 -3.84 4.57 -2.90
C TYR A 80 -3.41 3.67 -4.07
N THR A 81 -3.10 2.40 -3.80
CA THR A 81 -2.81 1.44 -4.88
C THR A 81 -4.06 1.09 -5.69
N GLU A 82 -5.24 1.14 -5.09
CA GLU A 82 -6.52 1.02 -5.81
C GLU A 82 -6.88 2.30 -6.56
N TYR A 83 -6.58 3.48 -5.99
CA TYR A 83 -6.81 4.77 -6.64
C TYR A 83 -6.01 4.94 -7.94
N PHE A 84 -4.74 4.55 -7.94
CA PHE A 84 -3.84 4.70 -9.10
C PHE A 84 -3.91 3.57 -10.13
N ARG A 85 -4.88 2.65 -9.99
CA ARG A 85 -5.05 1.51 -10.90
C ARG A 85 -6.03 1.82 -12.03
#